data_AF-A0A7K2MIQ5-F1
#
_entry.id   AF-A0A7K2MIQ5-F1
#
_cell.length_a   1.000
_cell.length_b   1.000
_cell.length_c   1.000
_cell.angle_alpha   90.00
_cell.angle_beta   90.00
_cell.angle_gamma   90.00
#
_symmetry.space_group_name_H-M   'P 1'
#
loop_
_entity.id
_entity.type
_entity.pdbx_description
1 polymer ?
#
loop_
_entity_poly.entity_id
_entity_poly.type
_entity_poly.pdbx_seq_one_letter_code
_entity_poly.pdbx_strand_id
1 'polypeptide(L)'
;AVGRSWALRVLRDAVTVAVHDARPADAVGYLRRALDEPLSDDLRQRLLTELGSLEYASADTPAAIARLAEAQNLPAEPRNQVRTAVALGTALAGRGEISTAMEVLRRTEGRLAAHPGLARTVQAAGALLSDEDPATRQEVYRWLSDTGRHSPELIGTAGQALLVRYAATAALISADEAMTRVRDLLAQPTDPLAEPFLLGTAAAVAQWADELDEAERLVERGLAGQHPALLHPMRHALLNTRADIAASRGDHTRLLTLAADPGPGPGPTNRDAHALMALVHTGRSDEALRLADRFDLREVPENWELNRYLYARGVLRAATGDPMGALHDFLECGRRQSAREVVSPVVTPWRTAAAEIRLAFGGGPEALALATEELRLARVWNTPRTVGRALRVLGTATGGRRGLELAEEAVRTLRDAAVDTDMELIPALLAQGRQLLDAGERGRARSRLREAADLAERRGARRWLHLAGQALREGGARGPAATRTGAGA
;
A
#
# COMPACT_ATOMS: atom_id res chain seq x y z
N ALA A 1 19.56 41.92 15.32
CA ALA A 1 19.14 42.33 16.68
C ALA A 1 18.08 41.37 17.18
N VAL A 2 18.36 40.67 18.27
CA VAL A 2 17.45 39.75 18.97
C VAL A 2 16.62 40.54 19.99
N GLY A 3 15.39 40.12 20.29
CA GLY A 3 14.55 40.70 21.35
C GLY A 3 13.62 41.83 20.91
N ARG A 4 13.35 41.97 19.60
CA ARG A 4 12.35 42.93 19.11
C ARG A 4 10.97 42.28 19.09
N SER A 5 9.98 42.91 19.73
CA SER A 5 8.61 42.37 19.89
C SER A 5 7.90 42.01 18.57
N TRP A 6 8.25 42.64 17.45
CA TRP A 6 7.69 42.34 16.14
C TRP A 6 8.37 41.17 15.42
N ALA A 7 9.62 40.85 15.76
CA ALA A 7 10.47 39.95 14.97
C ALA A 7 9.94 38.52 14.98
N LEU A 8 9.56 38.01 16.15
CA LEU A 8 9.03 36.65 16.29
C LEU A 8 7.76 36.44 15.48
N ARG A 9 6.83 37.41 15.49
CA ARG A 9 5.60 37.34 14.70
C ARG A 9 5.92 37.28 13.21
N VAL A 10 6.74 38.20 12.72
CA VAL A 10 7.12 38.28 11.29
C VAL A 10 7.84 37.02 10.83
N LEU A 11 8.75 36.46 11.66
CA LEU A 11 9.45 35.22 11.33
C LEU A 11 8.47 34.04 11.22
N ARG A 12 7.49 33.93 12.13
CA ARG A 12 6.48 32.87 12.06
C ARG A 12 5.57 33.00 10.85
N ASP A 13 5.14 34.22 10.53
CA ASP A 13 4.36 34.48 9.31
C ASP A 13 5.17 34.11 8.05
N ALA A 14 6.47 34.46 8.02
CA ALA A 14 7.37 34.12 6.94
C ALA A 14 7.59 32.60 6.81
N VAL A 15 7.64 31.85 7.93
CA VAL A 15 7.67 30.39 7.92
C VAL A 15 6.41 29.84 7.27
N THR A 16 5.22 30.30 7.68
CA THR A 16 3.94 29.83 7.11
C THR A 16 3.88 30.07 5.59
N VAL A 17 4.30 31.25 5.13
CA VAL A 17 4.34 31.58 3.69
C VAL A 17 5.37 30.72 2.96
N ALA A 18 6.58 30.57 3.50
CA ALA A 18 7.63 29.76 2.87
C ALA A 18 7.24 28.27 2.77
N VAL A 19 6.60 27.74 3.80
CA VAL A 19 5.98 26.41 3.84
C VAL A 19 4.97 26.29 2.69
N HIS A 20 3.96 27.16 2.65
CA HIS A 20 2.91 27.16 1.62
C HIS A 20 3.47 27.25 0.19
N ASP A 21 4.48 28.08 -0.04
CA ASP A 21 5.09 28.30 -1.36
C ASP A 21 6.13 27.22 -1.74
N ALA A 22 6.22 26.12 -0.98
CA ALA A 22 7.20 25.04 -1.19
C ALA A 22 8.67 25.53 -1.20
N ARG A 23 9.01 26.46 -0.30
CA ARG A 23 10.37 26.98 -0.05
C ARG A 23 10.90 26.49 1.31
N PRO A 24 11.21 25.18 1.47
CA PRO A 24 11.58 24.60 2.77
C PRO A 24 12.90 25.16 3.32
N ALA A 25 13.87 25.50 2.46
CA ALA A 25 15.15 26.08 2.89
C ALA A 25 14.96 27.45 3.57
N ASP A 26 14.08 28.29 3.02
CA ASP A 26 13.74 29.59 3.61
C ASP A 26 13.03 29.41 4.95
N ALA A 27 12.06 28.47 5.01
CA ALA A 27 11.35 28.15 6.25
C ALA A 27 12.31 27.68 7.36
N VAL A 28 13.28 26.82 7.03
CA VAL A 28 14.35 26.39 7.95
C VAL A 28 15.17 27.58 8.43
N GLY A 29 15.57 28.49 7.53
CA GLY A 29 16.31 29.71 7.87
C GLY A 29 15.54 30.61 8.84
N TYR A 30 14.25 30.84 8.57
CA TYR A 30 13.37 31.64 9.43
C TYR A 30 13.13 30.99 10.80
N LEU A 31 12.95 29.67 10.87
CA LEU A 31 12.78 28.94 12.13
C LEU A 31 14.03 28.98 13.01
N ARG A 32 15.22 28.75 12.41
CA ARG A 32 16.50 28.87 13.13
C ARG A 32 16.64 30.26 13.75
N ARG A 33 16.32 31.31 12.98
CA ARG A 33 16.34 32.68 13.50
C ARG A 33 15.28 32.93 14.57
N ALA A 34 14.10 32.33 14.46
CA ALA A 34 13.04 32.47 15.46
C ALA A 34 13.42 31.81 16.80
N LEU A 35 14.18 30.70 16.78
CA LEU A 35 14.67 30.01 17.97
C LEU A 35 15.70 30.81 18.78
N ASP A 36 16.34 31.80 18.15
CA ASP A 36 17.24 32.77 18.80
C ASP A 36 16.48 33.86 19.58
N GLU A 37 15.18 34.05 19.33
CA GLU A 37 14.37 35.01 20.08
C GLU A 37 14.07 34.52 21.51
N PRO A 38 13.72 35.41 22.45
CA PRO A 38 13.15 35.01 23.72
C PRO A 38 11.80 34.30 23.51
N LEU A 39 11.70 33.04 23.96
CA LEU A 39 10.53 32.17 23.78
C LEU A 39 10.10 31.56 25.12
N SER A 40 8.81 31.31 25.28
CA SER A 40 8.34 30.35 26.29
C SER A 40 8.72 28.93 25.89
N ASP A 41 8.84 28.03 26.86
CA ASP A 41 9.18 26.61 26.62
C ASP A 41 8.22 25.95 25.63
N ASP A 42 6.91 26.19 25.77
CA ASP A 42 5.89 25.64 24.87
C ASP A 42 6.06 26.11 23.42
N LEU A 43 6.39 27.40 23.21
CA LEU A 43 6.61 27.91 21.86
C LEU A 43 7.93 27.42 21.29
N ARG A 44 8.98 27.35 22.11
CA ARG A 44 10.28 26.77 21.71
C ARG A 44 10.11 25.31 21.28
N GLN A 45 9.35 24.51 22.03
CA GLN A 45 9.05 23.13 21.66
C GLN A 45 8.36 23.05 20.29
N ARG A 46 7.30 23.85 20.08
CA ARG A 46 6.58 23.86 18.79
C ARG A 46 7.49 24.19 17.61
N LEU A 47 8.30 25.23 17.72
CA LEU A 47 9.21 25.65 16.64
C LEU A 47 10.32 24.62 16.38
N LEU A 48 10.82 23.94 17.42
CA LEU A 48 11.77 22.82 17.25
C LEU A 48 11.11 21.63 16.55
N THR A 49 9.85 21.32 16.85
CA THR A 49 9.11 20.24 16.17
C THR A 49 8.86 20.55 14.69
N GLU A 50 8.51 21.78 14.35
CA GLU A 50 8.37 22.25 12.96
C GLU A 50 9.72 22.19 12.23
N LEU A 51 10.79 22.66 12.86
CA LEU A 51 12.15 22.65 12.29
C LEU A 51 12.63 21.23 12.04
N GLY A 52 12.51 20.34 13.03
CA GLY A 52 12.89 18.95 12.90
C GLY A 52 12.09 18.22 11.82
N SER A 53 10.80 18.55 11.66
CA SER A 53 9.97 18.01 10.57
C SER A 53 10.46 18.45 9.18
N LEU A 54 10.82 19.72 9.02
CA LEU A 54 11.35 20.27 7.76
C LEU A 54 12.75 19.72 7.43
N GLU A 55 13.61 19.59 8.43
CA GLU A 55 14.94 19.00 8.28
C GLU A 55 14.83 17.53 7.87
N TYR A 56 13.86 16.78 8.42
CA TYR A 56 13.57 15.41 7.98
C TYR A 56 13.12 15.35 6.52
N ALA A 57 12.19 16.24 6.13
CA ALA A 57 11.71 16.33 4.76
C ALA A 57 12.81 16.74 3.76
N SER A 58 13.86 17.42 4.22
CA SER A 58 15.03 17.83 3.43
C SER A 58 16.17 16.80 3.46
N ALA A 59 15.91 15.59 3.98
CA ALA A 59 16.86 14.48 4.12
C ALA A 59 18.04 14.73 5.09
N ASP A 60 17.92 15.66 6.04
CA ASP A 60 18.86 15.80 7.17
C ASP A 60 18.31 15.07 8.41
N THR A 61 18.21 13.75 8.30
CA THR A 61 17.62 12.89 9.34
C THR A 61 18.33 12.99 10.70
N PRO A 62 19.67 13.06 10.79
CA PRO A 62 20.35 13.23 12.07
C PRO A 62 19.99 14.55 12.77
N ALA A 63 20.00 15.68 12.05
CA ALA A 63 19.61 16.97 12.63
C ALA A 63 18.14 16.96 13.05
N ALA A 64 17.27 16.42 12.21
CA ALA A 64 15.85 16.29 12.50
C ALA A 64 15.57 15.56 13.82
N ILE A 65 16.20 14.38 14.02
CA ILE A 65 16.02 13.60 15.25
C ILE A 65 16.57 14.36 16.45
N ALA A 66 17.72 15.03 16.31
CA ALA A 66 18.28 15.83 17.39
C ALA A 66 17.30 16.96 17.83
N ARG A 67 16.70 17.68 16.87
CA ARG A 67 15.71 18.73 17.15
C ARG A 67 14.43 18.20 17.75
N LEU A 68 13.91 17.08 17.24
CA LEU A 68 12.70 16.44 17.75
C LEU A 68 12.92 15.87 19.17
N ALA A 69 14.10 15.32 19.46
CA ALA A 69 14.48 14.87 20.79
C ALA A 69 14.66 16.04 21.77
N GLU A 70 15.26 17.15 21.32
CA GLU A 70 15.35 18.39 22.09
C GLU A 70 13.94 18.90 22.46
N ALA A 71 13.05 19.00 21.48
CA ALA A 71 11.65 19.37 21.69
C ALA A 71 10.96 18.44 22.70
N GLN A 72 11.12 17.12 22.58
CA GLN A 72 10.47 16.13 23.44
C GLN A 72 10.83 16.25 24.93
N ASN A 73 11.95 16.91 25.25
CA ASN A 73 12.42 17.13 26.62
C ASN A 73 11.95 18.47 27.22
N LEU A 74 11.33 19.35 26.43
CA LEU A 74 10.81 20.63 26.92
C LEU A 74 9.41 20.46 27.52
N PRO A 75 9.03 21.28 28.53
CA PRO A 75 7.65 21.39 28.96
C PRO A 75 6.79 22.05 27.87
N ALA A 76 5.62 21.47 27.60
CA ALA A 76 4.64 22.05 26.68
C ALA A 76 3.23 21.57 26.99
N GLU A 77 2.25 22.20 26.34
CA GLU A 77 0.88 21.75 26.40
C GLU A 77 0.72 20.30 25.89
N PRO A 78 -0.23 19.52 26.44
CA PRO A 78 -0.43 18.11 26.08
C PRO A 78 -0.54 17.84 24.57
N ARG A 79 -1.21 18.72 23.81
CA ARG A 79 -1.36 18.56 22.35
C ARG A 79 -0.02 18.70 21.61
N ASN A 80 0.86 19.58 22.09
CA ASN A 80 2.19 19.78 21.50
C ASN A 80 3.14 18.63 21.86
N GLN A 81 2.99 18.05 23.06
CA GLN A 81 3.71 16.83 23.44
C GLN A 81 3.35 15.66 22.50
N VAL A 82 2.06 15.46 22.19
CA VAL A 82 1.62 14.43 21.22
C VAL A 82 2.23 14.67 19.84
N ARG A 83 2.14 15.89 19.29
CA ARG A 83 2.69 16.21 17.97
C ARG A 83 4.19 15.90 17.89
N THR A 84 4.93 16.28 18.92
CA THR A 84 6.39 16.06 18.99
C THR A 84 6.71 14.58 19.10
N ALA A 85 6.00 13.84 19.95
CA ALA A 85 6.21 12.41 20.11
C ALA A 85 5.88 11.63 18.82
N VAL A 86 4.80 11.99 18.12
CA VAL A 86 4.44 11.38 16.82
C VAL A 86 5.50 11.68 15.76
N ALA A 87 5.98 12.92 15.66
CA ALA A 87 7.03 13.30 14.74
C ALA A 87 8.35 12.57 15.04
N LEU A 88 8.80 12.58 16.30
CA LEU A 88 10.02 11.88 16.73
C LEU A 88 9.90 10.36 16.51
N GLY A 89 8.78 9.76 16.89
CA GLY A 89 8.52 8.33 16.66
C GLY A 89 8.56 7.97 15.17
N THR A 90 8.02 8.83 14.31
CA THR A 90 8.07 8.65 12.85
C THR A 90 9.50 8.72 12.32
N ALA A 91 10.30 9.70 12.77
CA ALA A 91 11.68 9.85 12.35
C ALA A 91 12.56 8.67 12.78
N LEU A 92 12.37 8.18 14.02
CA LEU A 92 13.07 7.01 14.55
C LEU A 92 12.66 5.73 13.81
N ALA A 93 11.37 5.54 13.55
CA ALA A 93 10.89 4.39 12.80
C ALA A 93 11.41 4.36 11.36
N GLY A 94 11.53 5.52 10.71
CA GLY A 94 12.16 5.64 9.39
C GLY A 94 13.64 5.21 9.35
N ARG A 95 14.33 5.14 10.50
CA ARG A 95 15.69 4.58 10.64
C ARG A 95 15.72 3.12 11.06
N GLY A 96 14.57 2.47 11.23
CA GLY A 96 14.46 1.13 11.79
C GLY A 96 14.60 1.09 13.32
N GLU A 97 14.62 2.23 14.01
CA GLU A 97 14.76 2.31 15.48
C GLU A 97 13.39 2.17 16.18
N ILE A 98 12.66 1.08 15.86
CA ILE A 98 11.27 0.88 16.29
C ILE A 98 11.14 0.79 17.82
N SER A 99 12.05 0.08 18.49
CA SER A 99 12.02 -0.03 19.95
C SER A 99 12.13 1.34 20.64
N THR A 100 13.02 2.21 20.15
CA THR A 100 13.19 3.58 20.65
C THR A 100 11.96 4.43 20.37
N ALA A 101 11.39 4.33 19.16
CA ALA A 101 10.14 5.00 18.81
C ALA A 101 9.00 4.62 19.76
N MET A 102 8.83 3.32 20.05
CA MET A 102 7.82 2.84 20.98
C MET A 102 8.06 3.31 22.42
N GLU A 103 9.32 3.43 22.87
CA GLU A 103 9.64 3.99 24.19
C GLU A 103 9.22 5.47 24.30
N VAL A 104 9.52 6.28 23.28
CA VAL A 104 9.11 7.70 23.22
C VAL A 104 7.59 7.84 23.33
N LEU A 105 6.85 7.02 22.59
CA LEU A 105 5.39 7.04 22.58
C LEU A 105 4.82 6.59 23.94
N ARG A 106 5.28 5.46 24.51
CA ARG A 106 4.83 4.98 25.83
C ARG A 106 5.14 5.98 26.95
N ARG A 107 6.30 6.62 26.93
CA ARG A 107 6.66 7.66 27.91
C ARG A 107 5.74 8.88 27.80
N THR A 108 5.37 9.26 26.58
CA THR A 108 4.43 10.37 26.33
C THR A 108 3.03 10.00 26.80
N GLU A 109 2.56 8.80 26.49
CA GLU A 109 1.28 8.26 26.95
C GLU A 109 1.14 8.32 28.48
N GLY A 110 2.17 7.89 29.22
CA GLY A 110 2.18 7.93 30.69
C GLY A 110 2.05 9.35 31.29
N ARG A 111 2.44 10.39 30.55
CA ARG A 111 2.29 11.80 30.94
C ARG A 111 0.90 12.35 30.64
N LEU A 112 0.08 11.63 29.87
CA LEU A 112 -1.24 12.04 29.38
C LEU A 112 -2.40 11.41 30.17
N ALA A 113 -2.17 10.97 31.42
CA ALA A 113 -3.20 10.34 32.26
C ALA A 113 -4.49 11.19 32.42
N ALA A 114 -4.35 12.53 32.47
CA ALA A 114 -5.49 13.46 32.52
C ALA A 114 -6.14 13.75 31.14
N HIS A 115 -5.59 13.21 30.05
CA HIS A 115 -5.98 13.51 28.67
C HIS A 115 -6.18 12.22 27.85
N PRO A 116 -7.18 11.39 28.17
CA PRO A 116 -7.35 10.06 27.56
C PRO A 116 -7.50 10.09 26.03
N GLY A 117 -8.10 11.14 25.45
CA GLY A 117 -8.18 11.28 23.98
C GLY A 117 -6.82 11.47 23.30
N LEU A 118 -5.89 12.16 23.96
CA LEU A 118 -4.53 12.37 23.48
C LEU A 118 -3.69 11.10 23.66
N ALA A 119 -3.85 10.41 24.79
CA ALA A 119 -3.23 9.09 25.01
C ALA A 119 -3.61 8.10 23.90
N ARG A 120 -4.89 8.04 23.52
CA ARG A 120 -5.37 7.22 22.38
C ARG A 120 -4.72 7.58 21.05
N THR A 121 -4.43 8.86 20.82
CA THR A 121 -3.74 9.29 19.60
C THR A 121 -2.30 8.77 19.56
N VAL A 122 -1.61 8.80 20.69
CA VAL A 122 -0.25 8.24 20.83
C VAL A 122 -0.27 6.72 20.65
N GLN A 123 -1.28 6.03 21.20
CA GLN A 123 -1.48 4.60 20.98
C GLN A 123 -1.73 4.26 19.50
N ALA A 124 -2.56 5.04 18.80
CA ALA A 124 -2.79 4.87 17.36
C ALA A 124 -1.50 5.07 16.54
N ALA A 125 -0.66 6.04 16.93
CA ALA A 125 0.65 6.24 16.34
C ALA A 125 1.57 5.04 16.57
N GLY A 126 1.63 4.52 17.80
CA GLY A 126 2.42 3.32 18.13
C GLY A 126 1.95 2.08 17.37
N ALA A 127 0.63 1.92 17.21
CA ALA A 127 0.05 0.83 16.45
C ALA A 127 0.41 0.89 14.96
N LEU A 128 0.36 2.08 14.34
CA LEU A 128 0.78 2.24 12.95
C LEU A 128 2.28 2.01 12.76
N LEU A 129 3.11 2.59 13.65
CA LEU A 129 4.57 2.48 13.56
C LEU A 129 5.08 1.08 13.89
N SER A 130 4.32 0.30 14.68
CA SER A 130 4.67 -1.10 14.96
C SER A 130 4.67 -1.97 13.70
N ASP A 131 4.00 -1.56 12.61
CA ASP A 131 3.97 -2.31 11.35
C ASP A 131 5.36 -2.52 10.72
N GLU A 132 6.33 -1.68 11.05
CA GLU A 132 7.70 -1.76 10.52
C GLU A 132 8.52 -2.89 11.18
N ASP A 133 8.11 -3.43 12.33
CA ASP A 133 8.77 -4.55 13.02
C ASP A 133 7.78 -5.69 13.35
N PRO A 134 7.99 -6.93 12.84
CA PRO A 134 7.07 -8.04 13.06
C PRO A 134 6.76 -8.36 14.53
N ALA A 135 7.78 -8.34 15.40
CA ALA A 135 7.61 -8.69 16.81
C ALA A 135 6.79 -7.62 17.56
N THR A 136 7.13 -6.35 17.35
CA THR A 136 6.41 -5.21 17.92
C THR A 136 4.97 -5.16 17.41
N ARG A 137 4.73 -5.38 16.10
CA ARG A 137 3.38 -5.48 15.54
C ARG A 137 2.54 -6.51 16.28
N GLN A 138 3.08 -7.71 16.49
CA GLN A 138 2.34 -8.79 17.14
C GLN A 138 1.98 -8.45 18.59
N GLU A 139 2.90 -7.84 19.34
CA GLU A 139 2.63 -7.38 20.71
C GLU A 139 1.52 -6.32 20.74
N VAL A 140 1.65 -5.29 19.92
CA VAL A 140 0.71 -4.15 19.90
C VAL A 140 -0.68 -4.57 19.44
N TYR A 141 -0.80 -5.36 18.37
CA TYR A 141 -2.11 -5.81 17.89
C TYR A 141 -2.76 -6.86 18.77
N ARG A 142 -1.99 -7.65 19.54
CA ARG A 142 -2.54 -8.51 20.60
C ARG A 142 -3.19 -7.68 21.68
N TRP A 143 -2.49 -6.66 22.19
CA TRP A 143 -3.03 -5.74 23.20
C TRP A 143 -4.23 -4.94 22.69
N LEU A 144 -4.15 -4.37 21.48
CA LEU A 144 -5.25 -3.65 20.85
C LEU A 144 -6.48 -4.53 20.67
N SER A 145 -6.29 -5.77 20.20
CA SER A 145 -7.41 -6.69 19.98
C SER A 145 -8.07 -7.09 21.28
N ASP A 146 -7.29 -7.31 22.33
CA ASP A 146 -7.82 -7.65 23.64
C ASP A 146 -8.57 -6.48 24.28
N THR A 147 -7.99 -5.29 24.23
CA THR A 147 -8.62 -4.06 24.71
C THR A 147 -9.89 -3.74 23.90
N GLY A 148 -9.84 -3.85 22.57
CA GLY A 148 -10.96 -3.56 21.69
C GLY A 148 -12.16 -4.49 21.87
N ARG A 149 -11.93 -5.75 22.28
CA ARG A 149 -13.02 -6.70 22.59
C ARG A 149 -13.73 -6.39 23.90
N HIS A 150 -12.99 -5.96 24.92
CA HIS A 150 -13.53 -5.80 26.27
C HIS A 150 -13.91 -4.34 26.60
N SER A 151 -13.24 -3.37 25.99
CA SER A 151 -13.34 -1.94 26.31
C SER A 151 -13.01 -1.07 25.08
N PRO A 152 -13.82 -1.13 24.00
CA PRO A 152 -13.56 -0.43 22.73
C PRO A 152 -13.43 1.11 22.87
N GLU A 153 -14.05 1.70 23.88
CA GLU A 153 -13.93 3.12 24.24
C GLU A 153 -12.51 3.54 24.65
N LEU A 154 -11.68 2.59 25.11
CA LEU A 154 -10.31 2.86 25.54
C LEU A 154 -9.34 3.08 24.38
N ILE A 155 -9.66 2.61 23.16
CA ILE A 155 -8.80 2.76 21.96
C ILE A 155 -9.34 3.80 20.96
N GLY A 156 -10.62 4.20 21.09
CA GLY A 156 -11.23 5.28 20.30
C GLY A 156 -11.37 4.96 18.81
N THR A 157 -11.84 5.93 18.02
CA THR A 157 -12.19 5.70 16.60
C THR A 157 -11.00 5.29 15.73
N ALA A 158 -9.86 5.98 15.89
CA ALA A 158 -8.63 5.65 15.16
C ALA A 158 -8.08 4.26 15.52
N GLY A 159 -8.08 3.88 16.80
CA GLY A 159 -7.65 2.55 17.25
C GLY A 159 -8.58 1.44 16.75
N GLN A 160 -9.89 1.67 16.77
CA GLN A 160 -10.87 0.73 16.22
C GLN A 160 -10.73 0.58 14.70
N ALA A 161 -10.45 1.66 13.96
CA ALA A 161 -10.17 1.57 12.53
C ALA A 161 -8.92 0.72 12.24
N LEU A 162 -7.86 0.86 13.06
CA LEU A 162 -6.66 0.05 12.95
C LEU A 162 -6.94 -1.44 13.23
N LEU A 163 -7.87 -1.76 14.13
CA LEU A 163 -8.35 -3.14 14.33
C LEU A 163 -9.12 -3.67 13.12
N VAL A 164 -9.94 -2.86 12.47
CA VAL A 164 -10.61 -3.25 11.22
C VAL A 164 -9.57 -3.55 10.14
N ARG A 165 -8.58 -2.68 9.97
CA ARG A 165 -7.46 -2.90 9.03
C ARG A 165 -6.70 -4.20 9.35
N TYR A 166 -6.39 -4.46 10.61
CA TYR A 166 -5.75 -5.69 11.04
C TYR A 166 -6.61 -6.93 10.72
N ALA A 167 -7.88 -6.92 11.10
CA ALA A 167 -8.81 -8.01 10.83
C ALA A 167 -8.98 -8.30 9.32
N ALA A 168 -8.99 -7.26 8.49
CA ALA A 168 -8.99 -7.40 7.03
C ALA A 168 -7.73 -8.12 6.53
N THR A 169 -6.54 -7.73 7.00
CA THR A 169 -5.26 -8.38 6.62
C THR A 169 -5.11 -9.80 7.16
N ALA A 170 -5.68 -10.08 8.33
CA ALA A 170 -5.67 -11.39 8.97
C ALA A 170 -6.77 -12.34 8.45
N ALA A 171 -7.55 -11.92 7.45
CA ALA A 171 -8.67 -12.67 6.89
C ALA A 171 -9.69 -13.11 7.95
N LEU A 172 -10.10 -12.17 8.81
CA LEU A 172 -11.07 -12.40 9.88
C LEU A 172 -12.45 -11.82 9.59
N ILE A 173 -12.56 -10.86 8.67
CA ILE A 173 -13.79 -10.15 8.33
C ILE A 173 -13.92 -9.99 6.81
N SER A 174 -15.15 -9.75 6.35
CA SER A 174 -15.42 -9.42 4.95
C SER A 174 -15.20 -7.94 4.65
N ALA A 175 -15.12 -7.61 3.36
CA ALA A 175 -15.06 -6.23 2.88
C ALA A 175 -16.29 -5.42 3.29
N ASP A 176 -17.48 -6.02 3.21
CA ASP A 176 -18.75 -5.38 3.59
C ASP A 176 -18.79 -5.05 5.09
N GLU A 177 -18.38 -6.00 5.93
CA GLU A 177 -18.28 -5.78 7.38
C GLU A 177 -17.23 -4.72 7.70
N ALA A 178 -16.07 -4.76 7.04
CA ALA A 178 -14.99 -3.79 7.23
C ALA A 178 -15.45 -2.37 6.85
N MET A 179 -16.12 -2.21 5.70
CA MET A 179 -16.62 -0.92 5.24
C MET A 179 -17.76 -0.39 6.09
N THR A 180 -18.67 -1.24 6.55
CA THR A 180 -19.72 -0.85 7.50
C THR A 180 -19.10 -0.25 8.76
N ARG A 181 -18.15 -0.97 9.39
CA ARG A 181 -17.46 -0.49 10.60
C ARG A 181 -16.68 0.80 10.35
N VAL A 182 -15.95 0.91 9.24
CA VAL A 182 -15.18 2.11 8.92
C VAL A 182 -16.08 3.32 8.70
N ARG A 183 -17.21 3.17 8.01
CA ARG A 183 -18.18 4.26 7.79
C ARG A 183 -18.83 4.71 9.11
N ASP A 184 -19.16 3.77 9.99
CA ASP A 184 -19.67 4.08 11.33
C ASP A 184 -18.64 4.87 12.16
N LEU A 185 -17.35 4.54 12.04
CA LEU A 185 -16.27 5.27 12.72
C LEU A 185 -16.05 6.66 12.12
N LEU A 186 -16.16 6.81 10.80
CA LEU A 186 -16.03 8.09 10.10
C LEU A 186 -17.19 9.06 10.41
N ALA A 187 -18.37 8.54 10.75
CA ALA A 187 -19.51 9.35 11.17
C ALA A 187 -19.38 9.90 12.60
N GLN A 188 -18.48 9.35 13.41
CA GLN A 188 -18.28 9.78 14.79
C GLN A 188 -17.33 10.98 14.90
N PRO A 189 -17.56 11.89 15.88
CA PRO A 189 -16.60 12.96 16.18
C PRO A 189 -15.22 12.38 16.52
N THR A 190 -14.18 12.91 15.88
CA THR A 190 -12.79 12.47 16.09
C THR A 190 -11.92 13.68 16.42
N ASP A 191 -10.99 13.54 17.37
CA ASP A 191 -10.04 14.61 17.70
C ASP A 191 -9.16 14.93 16.46
N PRO A 192 -8.89 16.20 16.16
CA PRO A 192 -8.06 16.57 15.00
C PRO A 192 -6.68 15.92 14.92
N LEU A 193 -6.08 15.50 16.05
CA LEU A 193 -4.81 14.78 16.06
C LEU A 193 -4.97 13.27 15.76
N ALA A 194 -6.15 12.71 16.02
CA ALA A 194 -6.47 11.32 15.71
C ALA A 194 -7.06 11.15 14.29
N GLU A 195 -7.67 12.20 13.74
CA GLU A 195 -8.34 12.19 12.44
C GLU A 195 -7.47 11.69 11.29
N PRO A 196 -6.18 12.09 11.14
CA PRO A 196 -5.32 11.54 10.11
C PRO A 196 -5.26 10.01 10.17
N PHE A 197 -5.09 9.43 11.37
CA PHE A 197 -5.03 7.98 11.55
C PHE A 197 -6.31 7.29 11.11
N LEU A 198 -7.47 7.85 11.44
CA LEU A 198 -8.76 7.35 11.00
C LEU A 198 -8.88 7.41 9.46
N LEU A 199 -8.60 8.56 8.85
CA LEU A 199 -8.74 8.76 7.40
C LEU A 199 -7.84 7.85 6.58
N GLY A 200 -6.55 7.77 6.90
CA GLY A 200 -5.65 6.94 6.12
C GLY A 200 -5.86 5.45 6.34
N THR A 201 -6.29 5.04 7.52
CA THR A 201 -6.69 3.64 7.77
C THR A 201 -7.96 3.28 7.00
N ALA A 202 -8.97 4.15 7.04
CA ALA A 202 -10.20 4.00 6.29
C ALA A 202 -9.96 3.96 4.78
N ALA A 203 -9.08 4.81 4.28
CA ALA A 203 -8.70 4.84 2.86
C ALA A 203 -8.07 3.52 2.40
N ALA A 204 -7.19 2.93 3.21
CA ALA A 204 -6.58 1.63 2.89
C ALA A 204 -7.62 0.51 2.87
N VAL A 205 -8.55 0.48 3.84
CA VAL A 205 -9.64 -0.52 3.88
C VAL A 205 -10.59 -0.34 2.69
N ALA A 206 -10.97 0.89 2.35
CA ALA A 206 -11.80 1.18 1.17
C ALA A 206 -11.10 0.77 -0.14
N GLN A 207 -9.80 1.01 -0.26
CA GLN A 207 -9.03 0.57 -1.42
C GLN A 207 -9.03 -0.96 -1.56
N TRP A 208 -8.87 -1.68 -0.46
CA TRP A 208 -8.96 -3.15 -0.41
C TRP A 208 -10.36 -3.68 -0.71
N ALA A 209 -11.40 -2.92 -0.38
CA ALA A 209 -12.81 -3.29 -0.59
C ALA A 209 -13.32 -3.00 -2.01
N ASP A 210 -12.45 -2.60 -2.94
CA ASP A 210 -12.80 -2.10 -4.29
C ASP A 210 -13.65 -0.81 -4.29
N GLU A 211 -13.75 -0.09 -3.16
CA GLU A 211 -14.44 1.20 -3.00
C GLU A 211 -13.51 2.37 -3.37
N LEU A 212 -12.94 2.32 -4.58
CA LEU A 212 -11.79 3.16 -4.98
C LEU A 212 -12.07 4.67 -4.95
N ASP A 213 -13.29 5.09 -5.26
CA ASP A 213 -13.67 6.51 -5.23
C ASP A 213 -13.80 7.03 -3.79
N GLU A 214 -14.30 6.20 -2.87
CA GLU A 214 -14.30 6.53 -1.44
C GLU A 214 -12.88 6.59 -0.90
N ALA A 215 -12.04 5.62 -1.27
CA ALA A 215 -10.63 5.61 -0.92
C ALA A 215 -9.91 6.88 -1.40
N GLU A 216 -10.13 7.32 -2.65
CA GLU A 216 -9.50 8.53 -3.18
C GLU A 216 -9.96 9.80 -2.46
N ARG A 217 -11.27 9.94 -2.17
CA ARG A 217 -11.78 11.06 -1.37
C ARG A 217 -11.16 11.11 0.04
N LEU A 218 -11.02 9.95 0.69
CA LEU A 218 -10.39 9.86 2.01
C LEU A 218 -8.89 10.18 1.93
N VAL A 219 -8.20 9.74 0.88
CA VAL A 219 -6.80 10.10 0.63
C VAL A 219 -6.62 11.60 0.45
N GLU A 220 -7.48 12.23 -0.36
CA GLU A 220 -7.44 13.68 -0.61
C GLU A 220 -7.68 14.48 0.67
N ARG A 221 -8.73 14.13 1.43
CA ARG A 221 -9.02 14.76 2.73
C ARG A 221 -7.86 14.58 3.71
N GLY A 222 -7.31 13.37 3.79
CA GLY A 222 -6.19 13.05 4.69
C GLY A 222 -4.92 13.81 4.34
N LEU A 223 -4.64 14.04 3.06
CA LEU A 223 -3.46 14.75 2.60
C LEU A 223 -3.61 16.28 2.61
N ALA A 224 -4.83 16.82 2.51
CA ALA A 224 -5.09 18.26 2.56
C ALA A 224 -4.58 18.91 3.86
N GLY A 225 -4.57 18.17 4.97
CA GLY A 225 -4.03 18.62 6.26
C GLY A 225 -2.53 18.37 6.47
N GLN A 226 -1.82 17.77 5.50
CA GLN A 226 -0.41 17.39 5.64
C GLN A 226 0.52 18.40 4.96
N HIS A 227 1.60 18.76 5.62
CA HIS A 227 2.65 19.64 5.08
C HIS A 227 4.04 19.18 5.54
N PRO A 228 5.14 19.43 4.79
CA PRO A 228 6.52 19.25 5.23
C PRO A 228 6.90 19.69 6.67
N ALA A 229 6.19 20.65 7.28
CA ALA A 229 6.45 21.08 8.67
C ALA A 229 5.72 20.24 9.72
N LEU A 230 4.97 19.23 9.28
CA LEU A 230 4.24 18.26 10.08
C LEU A 230 4.72 16.86 9.68
N LEU A 231 5.74 16.35 10.39
CA LEU A 231 6.16 14.97 10.22
C LEU A 231 5.13 14.04 10.88
N HIS A 232 4.38 13.31 10.06
CA HIS A 232 3.30 12.43 10.50
C HIS A 232 3.34 11.10 9.73
N PRO A 233 3.19 9.94 10.39
CA PRO A 233 3.38 8.64 9.73
C PRO A 233 2.29 8.37 8.68
N MET A 234 1.09 8.93 8.90
CA MET A 234 -0.01 8.75 7.96
C MET A 234 0.22 9.42 6.60
N ARG A 235 1.11 10.42 6.48
CA ARG A 235 1.48 10.97 5.16
C ARG A 235 2.04 9.87 4.25
N HIS A 236 2.93 9.03 4.78
CA HIS A 236 3.52 7.92 4.03
C HIS A 236 2.45 6.90 3.64
N ALA A 237 1.63 6.47 4.60
CA ALA A 237 0.55 5.50 4.36
C ALA A 237 -0.48 6.00 3.32
N LEU A 238 -0.91 7.27 3.39
CA LEU A 238 -1.84 7.87 2.41
C LEU A 238 -1.24 7.91 1.00
N LEU A 239 0.05 8.24 0.86
CA LEU A 239 0.74 8.20 -0.43
C LEU A 239 0.86 6.77 -0.97
N ASN A 240 1.06 5.79 -0.09
CA ASN A 240 1.06 4.38 -0.47
C ASN A 240 -0.33 3.91 -0.92
N THR A 241 -1.40 4.28 -0.20
CA THR A 241 -2.77 4.00 -0.64
C THR A 241 -3.10 4.69 -1.96
N ARG A 242 -2.59 5.92 -2.21
CA ARG A 242 -2.75 6.59 -3.51
C ARG A 242 -2.12 5.79 -4.66
N ALA A 243 -0.95 5.20 -4.45
CA ALA A 243 -0.33 4.30 -5.42
C ALA A 243 -1.15 3.00 -5.59
N ASP A 244 -1.64 2.42 -4.48
CA ASP A 244 -2.48 1.21 -4.51
C ASP A 244 -3.80 1.45 -5.28
N ILE A 245 -4.43 2.63 -5.15
CA ILE A 245 -5.63 3.03 -5.93
C ILE A 245 -5.28 3.11 -7.43
N ALA A 246 -4.19 3.79 -7.78
CA ALA A 246 -3.75 3.91 -9.17
C ALA A 246 -3.46 2.53 -9.79
N ALA A 247 -2.86 1.62 -9.03
CA ALA A 247 -2.64 0.24 -9.44
C ALA A 247 -3.96 -0.52 -9.65
N SER A 248 -4.93 -0.40 -8.72
CA SER A 248 -6.25 -1.03 -8.86
C SER A 248 -7.01 -0.55 -10.10
N ARG A 249 -6.84 0.71 -10.51
CA ARG A 249 -7.42 1.29 -11.73
C ARG A 249 -6.61 0.97 -13.00
N GLY A 250 -5.39 0.44 -12.88
CA GLY A 250 -4.49 0.24 -14.02
C GLY A 250 -3.93 1.55 -14.61
N ASP A 251 -3.82 2.60 -13.81
CA ASP A 251 -3.23 3.89 -14.21
C ASP A 251 -1.69 3.82 -14.16
N HIS A 252 -1.13 3.13 -15.15
CA HIS A 252 0.31 2.90 -15.27
C HIS A 252 1.10 4.22 -15.35
N THR A 253 0.56 5.26 -16.00
CA THR A 253 1.24 6.56 -16.15
C THR A 253 1.39 7.25 -14.80
N ARG A 254 0.33 7.27 -13.99
CA ARG A 254 0.37 7.83 -12.64
C ARG A 254 1.34 7.07 -11.75
N LEU A 255 1.37 5.73 -11.83
CA LEU A 255 2.33 4.91 -11.06
C LEU A 255 3.79 5.24 -11.38
N LEU A 256 4.14 5.36 -12.66
CA LEU A 256 5.50 5.72 -13.08
C LEU A 256 5.89 7.14 -12.64
N THR A 257 4.93 8.07 -12.64
CA THR A 257 5.14 9.42 -12.14
C THR A 257 5.38 9.43 -10.63
N LEU A 258 4.61 8.64 -9.87
CA LEU A 258 4.74 8.53 -8.41
C LEU A 258 6.05 7.89 -7.95
N ALA A 259 6.64 7.01 -8.76
CA ALA A 259 7.91 6.35 -8.47
C ALA A 259 9.15 7.16 -8.90
N ALA A 260 8.97 8.30 -9.58
CA ALA A 260 10.08 9.18 -9.94
C ALA A 260 10.69 9.88 -8.70
N ASP A 261 9.92 9.99 -7.62
CA ASP A 261 10.37 10.53 -6.34
C ASP A 261 11.04 9.41 -5.51
N PRO A 262 12.36 9.48 -5.27
CA PRO A 262 13.06 8.44 -4.54
C PRO A 262 12.55 8.33 -3.09
N GLY A 263 12.42 7.10 -2.61
CA GLY A 263 12.08 6.83 -1.21
C GLY A 263 13.13 7.34 -0.23
N PRO A 264 12.79 7.49 1.06
CA PRO A 264 13.68 8.05 2.08
C PRO A 264 14.80 7.09 2.53
N GLY A 265 14.83 5.85 2.04
CA GLY A 265 15.73 4.79 2.50
C GLY A 265 16.46 4.07 1.36
N PRO A 266 17.42 3.18 1.69
CA PRO A 266 18.25 2.47 0.72
C PRO A 266 17.49 1.33 0.00
N GLY A 267 16.33 0.94 0.51
CA GLY A 267 15.51 -0.15 -0.03
C GLY A 267 14.40 0.31 -0.97
N PRO A 268 13.78 -0.63 -1.70
CA PRO A 268 12.63 -0.34 -2.54
C PRO A 268 11.39 0.00 -1.72
N THR A 269 10.57 0.92 -2.25
CA THR A 269 9.31 1.35 -1.64
C THR A 269 8.10 0.63 -2.25
N ASN A 270 6.91 0.83 -1.66
CA ASN A 270 5.65 0.43 -2.28
C ASN A 270 5.47 1.00 -3.71
N ARG A 271 5.94 2.22 -3.95
CA ARG A 271 5.83 2.88 -5.27
C ARG A 271 6.74 2.24 -6.30
N ASP A 272 7.96 1.85 -5.90
CA ASP A 272 8.88 1.11 -6.76
C ASP A 272 8.27 -0.24 -7.18
N ALA A 273 7.62 -0.95 -6.25
CA ALA A 273 6.93 -2.21 -6.54
C ALA A 273 5.82 -2.03 -7.58
N HIS A 274 4.99 -0.99 -7.44
CA HIS A 274 3.93 -0.71 -8.41
C HIS A 274 4.46 -0.22 -9.76
N ALA A 275 5.50 0.61 -9.77
CA ALA A 275 6.16 1.00 -11.02
C ALA A 275 6.77 -0.19 -11.75
N LEU A 276 7.39 -1.12 -11.01
CA LEU A 276 7.92 -2.37 -11.57
C LEU A 276 6.81 -3.19 -12.23
N MET A 277 5.69 -3.38 -11.54
CA MET A 277 4.52 -4.04 -12.11
C MET A 277 3.98 -3.30 -13.33
N ALA A 278 3.90 -1.98 -13.30
CA ALA A 278 3.41 -1.18 -14.42
C ALA A 278 4.29 -1.31 -15.67
N LEU A 279 5.61 -1.31 -15.51
CA LEU A 279 6.56 -1.54 -16.60
C LEU A 279 6.37 -2.93 -17.22
N VAL A 280 6.18 -3.96 -16.40
CA VAL A 280 5.91 -5.33 -16.88
C VAL A 280 4.58 -5.40 -17.65
N HIS A 281 3.51 -4.81 -17.13
CA HIS A 281 2.19 -4.84 -17.78
C HIS A 281 2.19 -4.10 -19.13
N THR A 282 2.95 -3.00 -19.22
CA THR A 282 3.11 -2.19 -20.43
C THR A 282 4.21 -2.71 -21.38
N GLY A 283 4.85 -3.83 -21.07
CA GLY A 283 5.85 -4.48 -21.93
C GLY A 283 7.21 -3.77 -22.00
N ARG A 284 7.51 -2.91 -21.02
CA ARG A 284 8.78 -2.16 -20.90
C ARG A 284 9.80 -2.93 -20.06
N SER A 285 10.10 -4.18 -20.45
CA SER A 285 10.89 -5.12 -19.65
C SER A 285 12.32 -4.62 -19.35
N ASP A 286 12.98 -3.94 -20.28
CA ASP A 286 14.34 -3.41 -20.06
C ASP A 286 14.37 -2.30 -19.01
N GLU A 287 13.32 -1.49 -18.95
CA GLU A 287 13.17 -0.48 -17.89
C GLU A 287 12.83 -1.12 -16.55
N ALA A 288 12.02 -2.18 -16.56
CA ALA A 288 11.72 -2.93 -15.35
C ALA A 288 12.97 -3.59 -14.77
N LEU A 289 13.83 -4.18 -15.61
CA LEU A 289 15.12 -4.73 -15.19
C LEU A 289 16.05 -3.66 -14.61
N ARG A 290 16.20 -2.51 -15.29
CA ARG A 290 16.99 -1.39 -14.76
C ARG A 290 16.47 -0.85 -13.44
N LEU A 291 15.14 -0.78 -13.25
CA LEU A 291 14.54 -0.41 -11.97
C LEU A 291 14.88 -1.46 -10.90
N ALA A 292 14.81 -2.74 -11.24
CA ALA A 292 15.11 -3.82 -10.32
C ALA A 292 16.58 -3.84 -9.86
N ASP A 293 17.51 -3.55 -10.76
CA ASP A 293 18.96 -3.53 -10.53
C ASP A 293 19.43 -2.37 -9.63
N ARG A 294 18.56 -1.40 -9.32
CA ARG A 294 18.88 -0.30 -8.39
C ARG A 294 19.03 -0.75 -6.94
N PHE A 295 18.51 -1.93 -6.59
CA PHE A 295 18.40 -2.37 -5.19
C PHE A 295 19.13 -3.69 -4.96
N ASP A 296 20.08 -3.70 -4.02
CA ASP A 296 20.64 -4.94 -3.48
C ASP A 296 19.81 -5.42 -2.29
N LEU A 297 18.87 -6.34 -2.55
CA LEU A 297 17.95 -6.82 -1.50
C LEU A 297 18.62 -7.59 -0.36
N ARG A 298 19.92 -7.93 -0.46
CA ARG A 298 20.67 -8.58 0.62
C ARG A 298 21.01 -7.61 1.75
N GLU A 299 21.10 -6.33 1.42
CA GLU A 299 21.48 -5.25 2.34
C GLU A 299 20.27 -4.44 2.83
N VAL A 300 19.07 -4.74 2.31
CA VAL A 300 17.83 -4.05 2.69
C VAL A 300 17.33 -4.60 4.03
N PRO A 301 17.10 -3.74 5.04
CA PRO A 301 16.48 -4.15 6.30
C PRO A 301 15.13 -4.83 6.08
N GLU A 302 14.75 -5.75 6.98
CA GLU A 302 13.41 -6.31 6.95
C GLU A 302 12.37 -5.21 7.19
N ASN A 303 11.48 -5.00 6.23
CA ASN A 303 10.31 -4.15 6.36
C ASN A 303 9.16 -4.73 5.52
N TRP A 304 7.98 -4.16 5.65
CA TRP A 304 6.80 -4.66 4.95
C TRP A 304 6.75 -4.29 3.46
N GLU A 305 7.36 -3.18 3.05
CA GLU A 305 7.41 -2.73 1.66
C GLU A 305 8.23 -3.70 0.80
N LEU A 306 9.31 -4.25 1.36
CA LEU A 306 10.12 -5.29 0.75
C LEU A 306 9.28 -6.53 0.39
N ASN A 307 8.28 -6.90 1.19
CA ASN A 307 7.42 -8.04 0.88
C ASN A 307 6.65 -7.82 -0.43
N ARG A 308 6.10 -6.61 -0.62
CA ARG A 308 5.38 -6.28 -1.86
C ARG A 308 6.34 -6.12 -3.04
N TYR A 309 7.54 -5.58 -2.79
CA TYR A 309 8.56 -5.52 -3.82
C TYR A 309 9.01 -6.89 -4.30
N LEU A 310 9.18 -7.87 -3.40
CA LEU A 310 9.47 -9.26 -3.77
C LEU A 310 8.36 -9.83 -4.68
N TYR A 311 7.09 -9.58 -4.37
CA TYR A 311 6.00 -9.96 -5.27
C TYR A 311 6.15 -9.31 -6.66
N ALA A 312 6.41 -8.00 -6.74
CA ALA A 312 6.61 -7.31 -8.01
C ALA A 312 7.83 -7.83 -8.80
N ARG A 313 8.95 -8.11 -8.12
CA ARG A 313 10.15 -8.70 -8.73
C ARG A 313 9.89 -10.11 -9.22
N GLY A 314 9.10 -10.90 -8.51
CA GLY A 314 8.64 -12.20 -8.97
C GLY A 314 7.83 -12.10 -10.27
N VAL A 315 6.93 -11.11 -10.38
CA VAL A 315 6.18 -10.83 -11.62
C VAL A 315 7.11 -10.47 -12.78
N LEU A 316 8.13 -9.64 -12.53
CA LEU A 316 9.16 -9.32 -13.52
C LEU A 316 9.91 -10.58 -13.98
N ARG A 317 10.46 -11.37 -13.04
CA ARG A 317 11.21 -12.59 -13.33
C ARG A 317 10.40 -13.58 -14.15
N ALA A 318 9.13 -13.77 -13.80
CA ALA A 318 8.21 -14.62 -14.56
C ALA A 318 7.99 -14.10 -15.99
N ALA A 319 7.93 -12.78 -16.18
CA ALA A 319 7.77 -12.16 -17.49
C ALA A 319 9.05 -12.18 -18.36
N THR A 320 10.23 -12.26 -17.74
CA THR A 320 11.53 -12.24 -18.43
C THR A 320 12.20 -13.62 -18.53
N GLY A 321 11.48 -14.70 -18.23
CA GLY A 321 11.97 -16.07 -18.44
C GLY A 321 12.73 -16.68 -17.27
N ASP A 322 12.59 -16.16 -16.05
CA ASP A 322 13.10 -16.75 -14.80
C ASP A 322 11.93 -17.18 -13.86
N PRO A 323 11.20 -18.25 -14.21
CA PRO A 323 10.07 -18.71 -13.40
C PRO A 323 10.50 -19.27 -12.04
N MET A 324 11.68 -19.87 -11.91
CA MET A 324 12.13 -20.42 -10.63
C MET A 324 12.55 -19.32 -9.65
N GLY A 325 13.24 -18.28 -10.13
CA GLY A 325 13.49 -17.08 -9.32
C GLY A 325 12.20 -16.32 -8.99
N ALA A 326 11.20 -16.36 -9.87
CA ALA A 326 9.87 -15.81 -9.56
C ALA A 326 9.17 -16.58 -8.44
N LEU A 327 9.15 -17.91 -8.52
CA LEU A 327 8.58 -18.77 -7.49
C LEU A 327 9.25 -18.56 -6.13
N HIS A 328 10.58 -18.45 -6.12
CA HIS A 328 11.33 -18.13 -4.91
C HIS A 328 10.84 -16.83 -4.27
N ASP A 329 10.72 -15.75 -5.05
CA ASP A 329 10.27 -14.45 -4.54
C ASP A 329 8.81 -14.46 -4.06
N PHE A 330 7.91 -15.17 -4.76
CA PHE A 330 6.51 -15.31 -4.31
C PHE A 330 6.40 -16.07 -2.98
N LEU A 331 7.16 -17.16 -2.82
CA LEU A 331 7.17 -17.93 -1.57
C LEU A 331 7.81 -17.16 -0.43
N GLU A 332 8.88 -16.40 -0.69
CA GLU A 332 9.51 -15.54 0.30
C GLU A 332 8.59 -14.39 0.74
N CYS A 333 7.90 -13.74 -0.21
CA CYS A 333 6.83 -12.78 0.09
C CYS A 333 5.77 -13.42 1.00
N GLY A 334 5.31 -14.63 0.66
CA GLY A 334 4.31 -15.35 1.43
C GLY A 334 4.75 -15.71 2.85
N ARG A 335 5.99 -16.19 3.01
CA ARG A 335 6.60 -16.49 4.30
C ARG A 335 6.65 -15.24 5.19
N ARG A 336 7.14 -14.13 4.67
CA ARG A 336 7.27 -12.86 5.40
C ARG A 336 5.92 -12.24 5.76
N GLN A 337 4.91 -12.35 4.89
CA GLN A 337 3.56 -11.86 5.21
C GLN A 337 2.87 -12.73 6.25
N SER A 338 3.00 -14.06 6.15
CA SER A 338 2.43 -14.98 7.13
C SER A 338 3.02 -14.77 8.52
N ALA A 339 4.33 -14.49 8.61
CA ALA A 339 4.99 -14.14 9.88
C ALA A 339 4.46 -12.87 10.55
N ARG A 340 3.72 -12.02 9.82
CA ARG A 340 3.11 -10.77 10.30
C ARG A 340 1.58 -10.87 10.42
N GLU A 341 1.04 -12.08 10.34
CA GLU A 341 -0.40 -12.37 10.35
C GLU A 341 -1.17 -11.67 9.20
N VAL A 342 -0.45 -11.36 8.11
CA VAL A 342 -1.04 -10.85 6.86
C VAL A 342 -1.25 -12.03 5.93
N VAL A 343 -2.45 -12.61 5.98
CA VAL A 343 -2.77 -13.84 5.21
C VAL A 343 -3.80 -13.60 4.11
N SER A 344 -4.59 -12.53 4.21
CA SER A 344 -5.60 -12.14 3.22
C SER A 344 -4.96 -11.82 1.85
N PRO A 345 -5.55 -12.26 0.73
CA PRO A 345 -5.01 -12.02 -0.61
C PRO A 345 -5.09 -10.56 -1.06
N VAL A 346 -5.73 -9.68 -0.27
CA VAL A 346 -5.95 -8.28 -0.63
C VAL A 346 -4.67 -7.43 -0.63
N VAL A 347 -3.65 -7.84 0.14
CA VAL A 347 -2.37 -7.11 0.21
C VAL A 347 -1.43 -7.51 -0.93
N THR A 348 -1.22 -8.82 -1.10
CA THR A 348 -0.53 -9.43 -2.25
C THR A 348 -1.06 -10.86 -2.48
N PRO A 349 -1.44 -11.24 -3.70
CA PRO A 349 -1.95 -12.57 -4.02
C PRO A 349 -0.81 -13.57 -4.31
N TRP A 350 0.13 -13.72 -3.37
CA TRP A 350 1.36 -14.49 -3.61
C TRP A 350 1.08 -15.98 -3.86
N ARG A 351 0.04 -16.56 -3.26
CA ARG A 351 -0.35 -17.97 -3.50
C ARG A 351 -0.85 -18.16 -4.92
N THR A 352 -1.66 -17.22 -5.41
CA THR A 352 -2.11 -17.19 -6.81
C THR A 352 -0.91 -17.24 -7.75
N ALA A 353 0.05 -16.34 -7.58
CA ALA A 353 1.22 -16.26 -8.45
C ALA A 353 2.15 -17.48 -8.34
N ALA A 354 2.37 -18.00 -7.13
CA ALA A 354 3.14 -19.23 -6.92
C ALA A 354 2.47 -20.46 -7.55
N ALA A 355 1.14 -20.59 -7.44
CA ALA A 355 0.38 -21.67 -8.05
C ALA A 355 0.47 -21.63 -9.58
N GLU A 356 0.40 -20.46 -10.20
CA GLU A 356 0.56 -20.31 -11.66
C GLU A 356 1.92 -20.81 -12.15
N ILE A 357 3.01 -20.44 -11.45
CA ILE A 357 4.34 -20.95 -11.80
C ILE A 357 4.40 -22.47 -11.62
N ARG A 358 3.87 -23.01 -10.52
CA ARG A 358 3.86 -24.46 -10.28
C ARG A 358 3.10 -25.22 -11.37
N LEU A 359 1.96 -24.71 -11.84
CA LEU A 359 1.19 -25.31 -12.93
C LEU A 359 1.98 -25.36 -14.24
N ALA A 360 2.71 -24.28 -14.56
CA ALA A 360 3.54 -24.24 -15.76
C ALA A 360 4.69 -25.27 -15.76
N PHE A 361 5.08 -25.78 -14.59
CA PHE A 361 6.19 -26.73 -14.39
C PHE A 361 5.74 -28.10 -13.84
N GLY A 362 4.45 -28.44 -13.95
CA GLY A 362 3.93 -29.76 -13.60
C GLY A 362 3.72 -30.04 -12.12
N GLY A 363 3.84 -29.04 -11.23
CA GLY A 363 3.59 -29.13 -9.79
C GLY A 363 2.11 -29.06 -9.44
N GLY A 364 1.30 -29.96 -10.01
CA GLY A 364 -0.17 -29.95 -9.90
C GLY A 364 -0.72 -29.97 -8.47
N PRO A 365 -0.32 -30.94 -7.62
CA PRO A 365 -0.83 -31.04 -6.25
C PRO A 365 -0.54 -29.80 -5.39
N GLU A 366 0.68 -29.27 -5.44
CA GLU A 366 1.08 -28.07 -4.69
C GLU A 366 0.35 -26.83 -5.20
N ALA A 367 0.18 -26.70 -6.52
CA ALA A 367 -0.59 -25.62 -7.11
C ALA A 367 -2.06 -25.67 -6.68
N LEU A 368 -2.66 -26.86 -6.67
CA LEU A 368 -4.04 -27.06 -6.23
C LEU A 368 -4.21 -26.68 -4.76
N ALA A 369 -3.27 -27.05 -3.89
CA ALA A 369 -3.30 -26.69 -2.48
C ALA A 369 -3.23 -25.16 -2.28
N LEU A 370 -2.29 -24.49 -2.95
CA LEU A 370 -2.14 -23.03 -2.89
C LEU A 370 -3.39 -22.31 -3.40
N ALA A 371 -3.93 -22.74 -4.56
CA ALA A 371 -5.10 -22.13 -5.16
C ALA A 371 -6.39 -22.34 -4.33
N THR A 372 -6.52 -23.51 -3.68
CA THR A 372 -7.64 -23.81 -2.79
C THR A 372 -7.62 -22.90 -1.57
N GLU A 373 -6.46 -22.74 -0.94
CA GLU A 373 -6.31 -21.87 0.23
C GLU A 373 -6.53 -20.40 -0.13
N GLU A 374 -6.01 -19.95 -1.28
CA GLU A 374 -6.26 -18.60 -1.77
C GLU A 374 -7.77 -18.33 -1.94
N LEU A 375 -8.51 -19.25 -2.56
CA LEU A 375 -9.95 -19.07 -2.75
C LEU A 375 -10.69 -19.05 -1.41
N ARG A 376 -10.29 -19.89 -0.44
CA ARG A 376 -10.88 -19.88 0.90
C ARG A 376 -10.74 -18.50 1.55
N LEU A 377 -9.55 -17.93 1.51
CA LEU A 377 -9.26 -16.59 2.08
C LEU A 377 -9.92 -15.47 1.26
N ALA A 378 -9.93 -15.58 -0.06
CA ALA A 378 -10.60 -14.62 -0.94
C ALA A 378 -12.11 -14.57 -0.71
N ARG A 379 -12.74 -15.70 -0.34
CA ARG A 379 -14.16 -15.76 0.04
C ARG A 379 -14.45 -15.19 1.42
N VAL A 380 -13.48 -15.15 2.33
CA VAL A 380 -13.65 -14.41 3.59
C VAL A 380 -13.71 -12.91 3.31
N TRP A 381 -12.74 -12.38 2.56
CA TRP A 381 -12.73 -10.96 2.20
C TRP A 381 -13.88 -10.58 1.25
N ASN A 382 -14.17 -11.46 0.28
CA ASN A 382 -15.35 -11.44 -0.57
C ASN A 382 -15.51 -10.23 -1.51
N THR A 383 -14.42 -9.76 -2.12
CA THR A 383 -14.51 -8.80 -3.24
C THR A 383 -14.50 -9.51 -4.60
N PRO A 384 -15.16 -8.97 -5.64
CA PRO A 384 -15.15 -9.57 -6.98
C PRO A 384 -13.72 -9.79 -7.51
N ARG A 385 -12.82 -8.82 -7.30
CA ARG A 385 -11.42 -8.89 -7.74
C ARG A 385 -10.69 -10.07 -7.11
N THR A 386 -10.75 -10.22 -5.79
CA THR A 386 -10.04 -11.30 -5.08
C THR A 386 -10.64 -12.67 -5.39
N VAL A 387 -11.98 -12.77 -5.42
CA VAL A 387 -12.67 -14.05 -5.66
C VAL A 387 -12.47 -14.50 -7.11
N GLY A 388 -12.65 -13.61 -8.09
CA GLY A 388 -12.46 -13.94 -9.50
C GLY A 388 -11.03 -14.37 -9.83
N ARG A 389 -10.03 -13.67 -9.26
CA ARG A 389 -8.61 -14.05 -9.41
C ARG A 389 -8.32 -15.45 -8.86
N ALA A 390 -8.83 -15.75 -7.67
CA ALA A 390 -8.62 -17.05 -7.02
C ALA A 390 -9.34 -18.19 -7.75
N LEU A 391 -10.60 -17.98 -8.18
CA LEU A 391 -11.38 -18.95 -8.97
C LEU A 391 -10.68 -19.30 -10.27
N ARG A 392 -10.11 -18.33 -10.98
CA ARG A 392 -9.37 -18.53 -12.23
C ARG A 392 -8.21 -19.52 -12.07
N VAL A 393 -7.38 -19.31 -11.04
CA VAL A 393 -6.20 -20.17 -10.82
C VAL A 393 -6.61 -21.53 -10.28
N LEU A 394 -7.61 -21.59 -9.40
CA LEU A 394 -8.16 -22.88 -8.94
C LEU A 394 -8.78 -23.67 -10.09
N GLY A 395 -9.49 -23.01 -10.99
CA GLY A 395 -10.05 -23.62 -12.19
C GLY A 395 -8.96 -24.24 -13.06
N THR A 396 -7.88 -23.50 -13.29
CA THR A 396 -6.71 -23.98 -14.05
C THR A 396 -6.06 -25.18 -13.36
N ALA A 397 -5.85 -25.12 -12.04
CA ALA A 397 -5.25 -26.20 -11.27
C ALA A 397 -6.12 -27.47 -11.20
N THR A 398 -7.44 -27.29 -11.18
CA THR A 398 -8.41 -28.41 -11.14
C THR A 398 -8.49 -29.12 -12.48
N GLY A 399 -8.46 -28.36 -13.59
CA GLY A 399 -8.59 -28.89 -14.94
C GLY A 399 -9.95 -29.57 -15.22
N GLY A 400 -10.09 -30.10 -16.44
CA GLY A 400 -11.29 -30.81 -16.87
C GLY A 400 -12.58 -29.99 -16.77
N ARG A 401 -13.72 -30.69 -16.68
CA ARG A 401 -15.04 -30.06 -16.63
C ARG A 401 -15.23 -29.16 -15.41
N ARG A 402 -14.79 -29.63 -14.23
CA ARG A 402 -14.90 -28.86 -12.99
C ARG A 402 -14.04 -27.59 -13.03
N GLY A 403 -12.84 -27.67 -13.59
CA GLY A 403 -11.97 -26.52 -13.78
C GLY A 403 -12.57 -25.47 -14.71
N LEU A 404 -13.26 -25.89 -15.77
CA LEU A 404 -13.97 -25.00 -16.68
C LEU A 404 -15.16 -24.29 -16.01
N GLU A 405 -15.94 -25.00 -15.17
CA GLU A 405 -17.03 -24.40 -14.38
C GLU A 405 -16.51 -23.30 -13.45
N LEU A 406 -15.36 -23.53 -12.79
CA LEU A 406 -14.71 -22.53 -11.93
C LEU A 406 -14.21 -21.31 -12.71
N ALA A 407 -13.68 -21.50 -13.93
CA ALA A 407 -13.28 -20.39 -14.78
C ALA A 407 -14.48 -19.62 -15.36
N GLU A 408 -15.59 -20.31 -15.65
CA GLU A 408 -16.87 -19.68 -15.99
C GLU A 408 -17.40 -18.84 -14.81
N GLU A 409 -17.31 -19.35 -13.59
CA GLU A 409 -17.64 -18.60 -12.36
C GLU A 409 -16.73 -17.37 -12.21
N ALA A 410 -15.40 -17.51 -12.40
CA ALA A 410 -14.46 -16.40 -12.33
C ALA A 410 -14.83 -15.26 -13.30
N VAL A 411 -15.06 -15.59 -14.58
CA VAL A 411 -15.43 -14.61 -15.60
C VAL A 411 -16.75 -13.93 -15.27
N ARG A 412 -17.75 -14.68 -14.81
CA ARG A 412 -19.06 -14.13 -14.41
C ARG A 412 -18.94 -13.20 -13.20
N THR A 413 -18.26 -13.62 -12.15
CA THR A 413 -18.02 -12.79 -10.94
C THR A 413 -17.38 -11.45 -11.27
N LEU A 414 -16.41 -11.43 -12.17
CA LEU A 414 -15.71 -10.21 -12.57
C LEU A 414 -16.57 -9.35 -13.50
N ARG A 415 -17.23 -9.96 -14.49
CA ARG A 415 -18.07 -9.25 -15.46
C ARG A 415 -19.31 -8.60 -14.86
N ASP A 416 -19.95 -9.29 -13.92
CA ASP A 416 -21.19 -8.83 -13.31
C ASP A 416 -20.94 -7.86 -12.13
N ALA A 417 -19.68 -7.58 -11.81
CA ALA A 417 -19.31 -6.65 -10.75
C ALA A 417 -19.71 -5.22 -11.12
N ALA A 418 -20.23 -4.47 -10.14
CA ALA A 418 -20.55 -3.05 -10.31
C ALA A 418 -19.30 -2.14 -10.36
N VAL A 419 -18.14 -2.68 -9.97
CA VAL A 419 -16.83 -1.99 -9.97
C VAL A 419 -16.00 -2.44 -11.17
N ASP A 420 -15.05 -1.59 -11.59
CA ASP A 420 -14.12 -1.92 -12.67
C ASP A 420 -13.16 -3.06 -12.24
N THR A 421 -13.33 -4.24 -12.85
CA THR A 421 -12.50 -5.42 -12.64
C THR A 421 -11.74 -5.85 -13.91
N ASP A 422 -11.66 -4.99 -14.92
CA ASP A 422 -11.14 -5.33 -16.25
C ASP A 422 -9.75 -5.98 -16.20
N MET A 423 -8.87 -5.48 -15.33
CA MET A 423 -7.51 -5.98 -15.18
C MET A 423 -7.45 -7.44 -14.68
N GLU A 424 -8.46 -7.92 -13.95
CA GLU A 424 -8.59 -9.34 -13.58
C GLU A 424 -9.42 -10.14 -14.58
N LEU A 425 -10.38 -9.49 -15.25
CA LEU A 425 -11.21 -10.13 -16.27
C LEU A 425 -10.36 -10.59 -17.46
N ILE A 426 -9.36 -9.82 -17.87
CA ILE A 426 -8.43 -10.19 -18.95
C ILE A 426 -7.78 -11.56 -18.71
N PRO A 427 -7.03 -11.80 -17.61
CA PRO A 427 -6.44 -13.11 -17.36
C PRO A 427 -7.49 -14.20 -17.12
N ALA A 428 -8.68 -13.89 -16.59
CA ALA A 428 -9.76 -14.86 -16.42
C ALA A 428 -10.29 -15.38 -17.76
N LEU A 429 -10.54 -14.48 -18.71
CA LEU A 429 -10.94 -14.83 -20.08
C LEU A 429 -9.86 -15.62 -20.80
N LEU A 430 -8.58 -15.27 -20.60
CA LEU A 430 -7.45 -16.00 -21.16
C LEU A 430 -7.38 -17.44 -20.64
N ALA A 431 -7.50 -17.63 -19.31
CA ALA A 431 -7.48 -18.95 -18.70
C ALA A 431 -8.67 -19.81 -19.15
N GLN A 432 -9.88 -19.25 -19.15
CA GLN A 432 -11.08 -19.93 -19.64
C GLN A 432 -10.93 -20.31 -21.12
N GLY A 433 -10.41 -19.40 -21.94
CA GLY A 433 -10.16 -19.63 -23.36
C GLY A 433 -9.22 -20.81 -23.60
N ARG A 434 -8.14 -20.92 -22.82
CA ARG A 434 -7.19 -22.05 -22.88
C ARG A 434 -7.85 -23.36 -22.49
N GLN A 435 -8.60 -23.40 -21.38
CA GLN A 435 -9.33 -24.61 -20.97
C GLN A 435 -10.36 -25.05 -22.02
N LEU A 436 -11.02 -24.11 -22.69
CA LEU A 436 -11.94 -24.41 -23.80
C LEU A 436 -11.20 -24.97 -25.03
N LEU A 437 -9.95 -24.55 -25.30
CA LEU A 437 -9.12 -25.17 -26.34
C LEU A 437 -8.79 -26.62 -25.99
N ASP A 438 -8.40 -26.87 -24.74
CA ASP A 438 -8.06 -28.22 -24.24
C ASP A 438 -9.29 -29.14 -24.29
N ALA A 439 -10.48 -28.61 -24.04
CA ALA A 439 -11.76 -29.32 -24.17
C ALA A 439 -12.23 -29.50 -25.63
N GLY A 440 -11.50 -28.95 -26.62
CA GLY A 440 -11.86 -29.03 -28.04
C GLY A 440 -12.94 -28.04 -28.50
N GLU A 441 -13.43 -27.17 -27.62
CA GLU A 441 -14.50 -26.18 -27.87
C GLU A 441 -13.98 -24.90 -28.55
N ARG A 442 -13.29 -25.07 -29.69
CA ARG A 442 -12.54 -24.01 -30.39
C ARG A 442 -13.35 -22.74 -30.70
N GLY A 443 -14.64 -22.88 -30.99
CA GLY A 443 -15.53 -21.74 -31.27
C GLY A 443 -15.69 -20.82 -30.06
N ARG A 444 -16.05 -21.39 -28.91
CA ARG A 444 -16.18 -20.66 -27.63
C ARG A 444 -14.83 -20.14 -27.16
N ALA A 445 -13.77 -20.94 -27.29
CA ALA A 445 -12.41 -20.54 -26.95
C ALA A 445 -11.98 -19.25 -27.67
N ARG A 446 -12.11 -19.20 -29.01
CA ARG A 446 -11.76 -18.01 -29.80
C ARG A 446 -12.58 -16.78 -29.40
N SER A 447 -13.85 -16.95 -29.04
CA SER A 447 -14.68 -15.84 -28.56
C SER A 447 -14.08 -15.22 -27.29
N ARG A 448 -13.77 -16.05 -26.27
CA ARG A 448 -13.16 -15.61 -25.01
C ARG A 448 -11.78 -14.98 -25.20
N LEU A 449 -10.95 -15.58 -26.04
CA LEU A 449 -9.60 -15.08 -26.30
C LEU A 449 -9.58 -13.77 -27.07
N ARG A 450 -10.51 -13.55 -28.02
CA ARG A 450 -10.68 -12.25 -28.68
C ARG A 450 -11.15 -11.18 -27.71
N GLU A 451 -12.13 -11.50 -26.88
CA GLU A 451 -12.59 -10.59 -25.83
C GLU A 451 -11.45 -10.18 -24.89
N ALA A 452 -10.60 -11.13 -24.48
CA ALA A 452 -9.42 -10.86 -23.67
C ALA A 452 -8.42 -9.93 -24.40
N ALA A 453 -8.18 -10.16 -25.70
CA ALA A 453 -7.28 -9.34 -26.50
C ALA A 453 -7.81 -7.90 -26.66
N ASP A 454 -9.08 -7.75 -27.03
CA ASP A 454 -9.71 -6.44 -27.23
C ASP A 454 -9.71 -5.63 -25.92
N LEU A 455 -9.99 -6.28 -24.79
CA LEU A 455 -9.94 -5.64 -23.48
C LEU A 455 -8.51 -5.26 -23.07
N ALA A 456 -7.54 -6.15 -23.30
CA ALA A 456 -6.13 -5.87 -23.03
C ALA A 456 -5.59 -4.70 -23.87
N GLU A 457 -6.01 -4.58 -25.14
CA GLU A 457 -5.66 -3.45 -26.00
C GLU A 457 -6.22 -2.13 -25.46
N ARG A 458 -7.52 -2.09 -25.11
CA ARG A 458 -8.16 -0.88 -24.53
C ARG A 458 -7.51 -0.43 -23.22
N ARG A 459 -7.06 -1.36 -22.38
CA ARG A 459 -6.39 -1.06 -21.10
C ARG A 459 -4.89 -0.83 -21.23
N GLY A 460 -4.32 -0.92 -22.43
CA GLY A 460 -2.87 -0.80 -22.65
C GLY A 460 -2.04 -1.94 -22.03
N ALA A 461 -2.67 -3.07 -21.71
CA ALA A 461 -2.05 -4.22 -21.06
C ALA A 461 -1.32 -5.12 -22.08
N ARG A 462 -0.23 -4.59 -22.65
CA ARG A 462 0.50 -5.17 -23.79
C ARG A 462 0.95 -6.62 -23.56
N ARG A 463 1.37 -6.96 -22.34
CA ARG A 463 1.75 -8.34 -21.99
C ARG A 463 0.58 -9.31 -22.17
N TRP A 464 -0.60 -8.95 -21.68
CA TRP A 464 -1.80 -9.79 -21.80
C TRP A 464 -2.30 -9.87 -23.24
N LEU A 465 -2.23 -8.77 -23.99
CA LEU A 465 -2.53 -8.75 -25.43
C LEU A 465 -1.65 -9.74 -26.20
N HIS A 466 -0.35 -9.77 -25.90
CA HIS A 466 0.58 -10.73 -26.50
C HIS A 466 0.19 -12.19 -26.19
N LEU A 467 -0.09 -12.50 -24.92
CA LEU A 467 -0.48 -13.84 -24.47
C LEU A 467 -1.82 -14.31 -25.07
N ALA A 468 -2.80 -13.41 -25.18
CA ALA A 468 -4.07 -13.70 -25.86
C ALA A 468 -3.87 -13.96 -27.36
N GLY A 469 -3.00 -13.18 -28.01
CA GLY A 469 -2.63 -13.40 -29.41
C GLY A 469 -1.92 -14.73 -29.67
N GLN A 470 -1.06 -15.19 -28.74
CA GLN A 470 -0.44 -16.52 -28.79
C GLN A 470 -1.50 -17.63 -28.69
N ALA A 471 -2.37 -17.57 -27.68
CA ALA A 471 -3.43 -18.56 -27.48
C ALA A 471 -4.42 -18.62 -28.67
N LEU A 472 -4.71 -17.48 -29.31
CA LEU A 472 -5.53 -17.44 -30.52
C LEU A 472 -4.89 -18.21 -31.69
N ARG A 473 -3.56 -18.09 -31.86
CA ARG A 473 -2.82 -18.81 -32.91
C ARG A 473 -2.78 -20.31 -32.64
N GLU A 474 -2.56 -20.72 -31.39
CA GLU A 474 -2.64 -22.12 -30.95
C GLU A 474 -4.04 -22.71 -31.23
N GLY A 475 -5.10 -21.91 -31.02
CA GLY A 475 -6.48 -22.26 -31.34
C GLY A 475 -6.86 -22.24 -32.83
N GLY A 476 -5.89 -22.05 -33.73
CA GLY A 476 -6.07 -22.08 -35.19
C GLY A 476 -6.72 -20.82 -35.79
N ALA A 477 -6.74 -19.70 -35.07
CA ALA A 477 -7.17 -18.43 -35.66
C ALA A 477 -6.08 -17.91 -36.62
N ARG A 478 -6.44 -17.62 -37.88
CA ARG A 478 -5.59 -16.79 -38.75
C ARG A 478 -5.46 -15.41 -38.10
N GLY A 479 -4.23 -14.95 -37.88
CA GLY A 479 -3.97 -13.60 -37.38
C GLY A 479 -4.61 -12.54 -38.27
N PRO A 480 -4.90 -11.34 -37.75
CA PRO A 480 -5.32 -10.24 -38.62
C PRO A 480 -4.26 -10.08 -39.70
N ALA A 481 -4.67 -10.18 -40.97
CA ALA A 481 -3.76 -9.94 -42.08
C ALA A 481 -3.15 -8.56 -41.84
N ALA A 482 -1.82 -8.51 -41.70
CA ALA A 482 -1.09 -7.26 -41.69
C ALA A 482 -1.64 -6.41 -42.84
N THR A 483 -2.13 -5.22 -42.51
CA THR A 483 -2.62 -4.26 -43.50
C THR A 483 -1.54 -4.17 -44.56
N ARG A 484 -1.79 -4.76 -45.73
CA ARG A 484 -0.93 -4.60 -46.89
C ARG A 484 -0.95 -3.11 -47.17
N THR A 485 0.09 -2.40 -46.74
CA THR A 485 0.44 -1.11 -47.32
C THR A 485 0.64 -1.39 -48.79
N GLY A 486 -0.41 -1.14 -49.58
CA GLY A 486 -0.36 -1.25 -51.02
C GLY A 486 0.74 -0.32 -51.50
N ALA A 487 1.73 -0.88 -52.19
CA ALA A 487 2.54 -0.13 -53.11
C ALA A 487 1.60 0.37 -54.21
N GLY A 488 1.29 1.66 -54.18
CA GLY A 488 0.72 2.40 -55.31
C GLY A 488 1.86 3.14 -55.99
N ALA A 489 2.05 2.82 -57.28
CA ALA A 489 3.02 3.38 -58.21
C ALA A 489 2.84 4.88 -58.45
#